data_AF-A0A5C8MHN9-F1
#
_entry.id   AF-A0A5C8MHN9-F1
#
_cell.length_a   1.000
_cell.length_b   1.000
_cell.length_c   1.000
_cell.angle_alpha   90.00
_cell.angle_beta   90.00
_cell.angle_gamma   90.00
#
_symmetry.space_group_name_H-M   'P 1'
#
loop_
_entity.id
_entity.type
_entity.pdbx_description
1 polymer ?
#
loop_
_entity_poly.entity_id
_entity_poly.type
_entity_poly.pdbx_seq_one_letter_code
_entity_poly.pdbx_strand_id
1 'polypeptide(L)' 'MSKQKNDTFLRACRGEKTDYVPVWYMRQAGRSQPEYR' A
#
# COMPACT_ATOMS: atom_id res chain seq x y z
N MET A 1 -0.32 5.64 22.45
CA MET A 1 0.29 4.75 21.45
C MET A 1 0.02 5.33 20.07
N SER A 2 1.00 6.01 19.45
CA SER A 2 0.81 6.52 18.09
C SER A 2 0.79 5.33 17.12
N LYS A 3 -0.28 5.24 16.33
CA LYS A 3 -0.45 4.19 15.34
C LYS A 3 0.52 4.48 14.20
N GLN A 4 1.60 3.71 14.07
CA GLN A 4 2.46 3.79 12.90
C GLN A 4 1.64 3.41 11.67
N LYS A 5 1.28 4.41 10.86
CA LYS A 5 0.63 4.25 9.58
C LYS A 5 1.66 4.59 8.51
N ASN A 6 1.84 3.67 7.57
CA ASN A 6 2.59 3.97 6.36
C ASN A 6 1.75 4.92 5.50
N ASP A 7 2.18 6.17 5.39
CA ASP A 7 1.55 7.22 4.60
C ASP A 7 2.27 7.48 3.26
N THR A 8 3.30 6.69 2.94
CA THR A 8 4.14 6.87 1.74
C THR A 8 3.30 6.87 0.46
N PHE A 9 2.25 6.06 0.39
CA PHE A 9 1.30 6.08 -0.73
C PHE A 9 0.63 7.46 -0.89
N LEU A 10 0.11 8.02 0.19
CA LEU A 10 -0.57 9.32 0.15
C LEU A 10 0.39 10.46 -0.19
N ARG A 11 1.61 10.40 0.34
CA ARG A 11 2.67 11.37 0.05
C ARG A 11 3.08 11.33 -1.43
N ALA A 12 3.26 10.12 -1.98
CA ALA A 12 3.51 9.94 -3.40
C ALA A 12 2.36 10.48 -4.27
N CYS A 13 1.10 10.22 -3.90
CA CYS A 13 -0.06 10.78 -4.61
C CYS A 13 -0.15 12.31 -4.56
N ARG A 14 0.43 12.95 -3.53
CA ARG A 14 0.50 14.41 -3.40
C ARG A 14 1.73 15.02 -4.08
N GLY A 15 2.59 14.20 -4.69
CA GLY A 15 3.84 14.65 -5.31
C GLY A 15 4.93 15.01 -4.29
N GLU A 16 4.79 14.59 -3.03
CA GLU A 16 5.81 14.78 -2.02
C GLU A 16 7.00 13.83 -2.23
N LYS A 17 8.17 14.24 -1.74
CA LYS A 17 9.36 13.37 -1.75
C LYS A 17 9.12 12.15 -0.86
N THR A 18 9.31 10.97 -1.44
CA THR A 18 9.22 9.67 -0.77
C THR A 18 10.53 8.91 -0.97
N ASP A 19 10.93 8.10 0.02
CA ASP A 19 12.22 7.38 -0.02
C ASP A 19 12.20 6.21 -1.03
N TYR A 20 11.01 5.70 -1.34
CA TYR A 20 10.78 4.63 -2.30
C TYR A 20 9.43 4.84 -3.00
N VAL A 21 9.28 4.24 -4.18
CA VAL A 21 8.02 4.27 -4.94
C VAL A 21 7.05 3.25 -4.31
N PRO A 22 5.88 3.68 -3.79
CA PRO A 22 4.90 2.76 -3.24
C PRO A 22 4.22 1.95 -4.35
N VAL A 23 3.93 0.68 -4.08
CA VAL A 23 3.24 -0.23 -5.02
C VAL A 23 1.98 -0.81 -4.40
N TRP A 24 0.96 -1.02 -5.24
CA TRP A 24 -0.29 -1.69 -4.88
C TRP A 24 -0.88 -2.36 -6.11
N TYR A 25 -1.69 -3.41 -5.91
CA TYR A 25 -2.34 -4.15 -6.98
C TYR A 25 -3.86 -4.07 -6.85
N MET A 26 -4.54 -3.79 -7.97
CA MET A 26 -5.99 -3.95 -8.04
C MET A 26 -6.34 -5.42 -7.85
N ARG A 27 -7.32 -5.71 -6.98
CA ARG A 27 -7.72 -7.07 -6.62
C ARG A 27 -6.56 -7.91 -6.05
N GLN A 28 -5.69 -7.30 -5.25
CA GLN A 28 -4.58 -8.00 -4.59
C GLN A 28 -5.01 -9.23 -3.78
N ALA A 29 -6.24 -9.25 -3.26
CA ALA A 29 -6.82 -10.40 -2.58
C ALA A 29 -7.89 -11.04 -3.49
N GLY A 30 -7.74 -12.33 -3.81
CA GLY A 30 -8.68 -13.01 -4.68
C GLY A 30 -8.49 -14.52 -4.72
N ARG A 31 -9.32 -15.17 -5.55
CA ARG A 31 -9.47 -16.64 -5.66
C ARG A 31 -8.20 -17.40 -6.06
N SER A 32 -7.15 -16.69 -6.48
CA SER A 32 -5.83 -17.27 -6.74
C SER A 32 -5.01 -17.53 -5.48
N GLN A 33 -5.32 -16.86 -4.36
CA GLN A 33 -4.69 -17.13 -3.06
C GLN A 33 -5.40 -18.30 -2.39
N PRO A 34 -4.67 -19.39 -2.07
CA PRO A 34 -5.24 -20.52 -1.33
C PRO A 34 -5.87 -20.11 -0.01
N GLU A 35 -5.28 -19.13 0.68
CA GLU A 35 -5.74 -18.59 1.96
C GLU A 35 -7.01 -17.75 1.86
N TYR A 36 -7.39 -17.34 0.65
CA TYR A 36 -8.60 -16.57 0.40
C TYR A 36 -9.85 -17.45 0.27
N ARG A 37 -9.68 -18.77 0.06
CA ARG A 37 -10.78 -19.74 0.02
C ARG A 37 -11.19 -20.14 1.44
#